data_AF-A0A3S1J9T5-F1
#
_entry.id   AF-A0A3S1J9T5-F1
#
_cell.length_a   1.000
_cell.length_b   1.000
_cell.length_c   1.000
_cell.angle_alpha   90.00
_cell.angle_beta   90.00
_cell.angle_gamma   90.00
#
_symmetry.space_group_name_H-M   'P 1'
#
loop_
_entity.id
_entity.type
_entity.pdbx_description
1 polymer ?
#
loop_
_entity_poly.entity_id
_entity_poly.type
_entity_poly.pdbx_seq_one_letter_code
_entity_poly.pdbx_strand_id
1 'polypeptide(L)'
;ITVEPEKAVISAKSLLNGIPAELDLIEPLRDGGPPRSRKVALVLDDKMRAAAMPGLSPLLSGTIKVAIDKSGTGNQTVSADLTSARLDIPWAGWSKGPGIPANVTFAMAKSDDTTTLSDFDLDGKTFSIDGGVVLVNGALSSARFSKVTLNRGDNVAVSVKRSGKGYAVDISGNTLDARSLIKQFTSDVDTATKATGSDAISVSADVNSLTGFHNERLSNLKLDYSAAGSRVNGLKVSATASSGAAISISNTTGAGRRALNVTSADAGAILRFLNIYEHMEGGSITLALTGASDGPMRGQVDSHNFFVVNEPKLASLVSTTPAGDSRSLNEAVKANIDTSRVKFERGFSEIEKGAGYLKLANGVLRGPRIGTT
;
A
#
# COMPACT_ATOMS: atom_id res chain seq x y z
N ILE A 1 41.20 -5.95 27.88
CA ILE A 1 42.05 -5.93 26.68
C ILE A 1 43.18 -6.90 26.92
N THR A 2 43.43 -7.80 25.98
CA THR A 2 44.55 -8.74 26.01
C THR A 2 45.47 -8.40 24.84
N VAL A 3 46.76 -8.23 25.11
CA VAL A 3 47.76 -7.92 24.08
C VAL A 3 48.69 -9.12 23.95
N GLU A 4 48.77 -9.65 22.74
CA GLU A 4 49.67 -10.74 22.32
C GLU A 4 50.68 -10.18 21.30
N PRO A 5 51.82 -10.85 21.05
CA PRO A 5 52.83 -10.36 20.10
C PRO A 5 52.29 -10.04 18.70
N GLU A 6 51.24 -10.75 18.28
CA GLU A 6 50.64 -10.67 16.94
C GLU A 6 49.45 -9.71 16.86
N LYS A 7 48.74 -9.51 17.98
CA LYS A 7 47.39 -8.92 17.99
C LYS A 7 47.03 -8.31 19.33
N ALA A 8 46.12 -7.36 19.31
CA ALA A 8 45.34 -6.95 20.47
C ALA A 8 43.91 -7.50 20.34
N VAL A 9 43.40 -8.10 21.41
CA VAL A 9 42.02 -8.57 21.55
C VAL A 9 41.30 -7.67 22.55
N ILE A 10 40.21 -7.05 22.11
CA ILE A 10 39.44 -6.08 22.90
C ILE A 10 38.00 -6.60 23.00
N SER A 11 37.57 -6.92 24.21
CA SER A 11 36.15 -7.07 24.54
C SER A 11 35.79 -5.98 25.55
N ALA A 12 34.83 -5.12 25.21
CA ALA A 12 34.52 -3.93 26.00
C ALA A 12 33.08 -3.45 25.81
N LYS A 13 32.53 -2.84 26.87
CA LYS A 13 31.33 -1.99 26.78
C LYS A 13 31.78 -0.54 26.63
N SER A 14 31.20 0.19 25.69
CA SER A 14 31.57 1.57 25.37
C SER A 14 30.38 2.39 24.89
N LEU A 15 30.61 3.67 24.61
CA LEU A 15 29.69 4.55 23.89
C LEU A 15 30.30 4.84 22.51
N LEU A 16 29.60 4.46 21.43
CA LEU A 16 29.94 4.85 20.07
C LEU A 16 29.01 5.97 19.64
N ASN A 17 29.54 7.20 19.48
CA ASN A 17 28.74 8.38 19.17
C ASN A 17 27.56 8.59 20.14
N GLY A 18 27.78 8.31 21.42
CA GLY A 18 26.74 8.39 22.47
C GLY A 18 25.78 7.19 22.53
N ILE A 19 25.97 6.17 21.68
CA ILE A 19 25.15 4.95 21.65
C ILE A 19 25.84 3.85 22.46
N PRO A 20 25.17 3.23 23.45
CA PRO A 20 25.68 2.05 24.15
C PRO A 20 26.04 0.92 23.17
N ALA A 21 27.28 0.46 23.28
CA ALA A 21 27.85 -0.54 22.38
C ALA A 21 28.62 -1.62 23.16
N GLU A 22 28.50 -2.85 22.71
CA GLU A 22 29.42 -3.94 23.06
C GLU A 22 30.36 -4.17 21.87
N LEU A 23 31.65 -4.25 22.15
CA LEU A 23 32.72 -4.31 21.15
C LEU A 23 33.51 -5.59 21.33
N ASP A 24 33.70 -6.34 20.25
CA ASP A 24 34.64 -7.45 20.16
C ASP A 24 35.56 -7.22 18.96
N LEU A 25 36.83 -6.87 19.22
CA LEU A 25 37.79 -6.43 18.22
C LEU A 25 39.06 -7.29 18.24
N ILE A 26 39.62 -7.50 17.06
CA ILE A 26 40.96 -8.05 16.84
C ILE A 26 41.73 -7.04 15.99
N GLU A 27 42.80 -6.48 16.55
CA GLU A 27 43.68 -5.52 15.87
C GLU A 27 45.06 -6.16 15.66
N PRO A 28 45.49 -6.43 14.41
CA PRO A 28 46.83 -6.95 14.15
C PRO A 28 47.89 -5.91 14.50
N LEU A 29 48.98 -6.35 15.14
CA LEU A 29 50.07 -5.46 15.56
C LEU A 29 51.29 -5.52 14.63
N ARG A 30 51.27 -6.43 13.65
CA ARG A 30 52.34 -6.64 12.66
C ARG A 30 51.78 -7.15 11.35
N ASP A 31 52.54 -6.93 10.27
CA ASP A 31 52.25 -7.53 8.97
C ASP A 31 52.32 -9.07 9.06
N GLY A 32 51.36 -9.75 8.41
CA GLY A 32 51.19 -11.20 8.49
C GLY A 32 50.50 -11.71 9.76
N GLY A 33 50.08 -10.81 10.67
CA GLY A 33 49.23 -11.15 11.81
C GLY A 33 47.82 -11.59 11.39
N PRO A 34 46.97 -12.00 12.34
CA PRO A 34 45.59 -12.42 12.06
C PRO A 34 44.77 -11.29 11.43
N PRO A 35 43.70 -11.62 10.66
CA PRO A 35 42.89 -10.60 10.02
C PRO A 35 42.25 -9.67 11.05
N ARG A 36 42.24 -8.38 10.73
CA ARG A 36 41.53 -7.37 11.53
C ARG A 36 40.04 -7.73 11.59
N SER A 37 39.46 -7.72 12.78
CA SER A 37 38.03 -7.98 13.02
C SER A 37 37.44 -6.91 13.91
N ARG A 38 36.24 -6.43 13.57
CA ARG A 38 35.51 -5.44 14.37
C ARG A 38 34.03 -5.82 14.41
N LYS A 39 33.62 -6.42 15.51
CA LYS A 39 32.22 -6.76 15.78
C LYS A 39 31.66 -5.79 16.81
N VAL A 40 30.51 -5.22 16.50
CA VAL A 40 29.84 -4.21 17.33
C VAL A 40 28.38 -4.60 17.48
N ALA A 41 27.92 -4.70 18.72
CA ALA A 41 26.50 -4.83 19.04
C ALA A 41 25.98 -3.52 19.64
N LEU A 42 24.85 -3.03 19.12
CA LEU A 42 24.20 -1.78 19.52
C LEU A 42 22.76 -2.06 19.93
N VAL A 43 22.27 -1.34 20.92
CA VAL A 43 20.84 -1.26 21.23
C VAL A 43 20.39 0.16 20.92
N LEU A 44 19.46 0.31 19.97
CA LEU A 44 19.01 1.60 19.48
C LEU A 44 17.55 1.80 19.84
N ASP A 45 17.28 2.80 20.67
CA ASP A 45 15.93 3.33 20.87
C ASP A 45 15.56 4.36 19.80
N ASP A 46 14.34 4.90 19.88
CA ASP A 46 13.83 5.89 18.94
C ASP A 46 14.64 7.18 18.93
N LYS A 47 15.10 7.63 20.10
CA LYS A 47 15.87 8.87 20.23
C LYS A 47 17.24 8.73 19.56
N MET A 48 17.93 7.63 19.82
CA MET A 48 19.24 7.32 19.24
C MET A 48 19.12 7.13 17.73
N ARG A 49 18.10 6.39 17.26
CA ARG A 49 17.86 6.19 15.83
C ARG A 49 17.50 7.48 15.10
N ALA A 50 16.66 8.33 15.68
CA ALA A 50 16.32 9.62 15.08
C ALA A 50 17.54 10.53 14.94
N ALA A 51 18.48 10.50 15.90
CA ALA A 51 19.71 11.27 15.82
C ALA A 51 20.71 10.73 14.77
N ALA A 52 20.87 9.40 14.69
CA ALA A 52 21.87 8.78 13.81
C ALA A 52 21.36 8.49 12.39
N MET A 53 20.06 8.20 12.24
CA MET A 53 19.40 7.71 11.02
C MET A 53 18.00 8.33 10.89
N PRO A 54 17.87 9.67 10.80
CA PRO A 54 16.59 10.36 10.84
C PRO A 54 15.60 9.89 9.76
N GLY A 55 16.08 9.50 8.58
CA GLY A 55 15.27 8.99 7.47
C GLY A 55 14.53 7.67 7.76
N LEU A 56 14.92 6.94 8.82
CA LEU A 56 14.28 5.69 9.21
C LEU A 56 13.07 5.90 10.13
N SER A 57 12.91 7.10 10.70
CA SER A 57 11.85 7.41 11.68
C SER A 57 10.42 7.18 11.17
N PRO A 58 10.07 7.45 9.89
CA PRO A 58 8.74 7.15 9.37
C PRO A 58 8.47 5.66 9.18
N LEU A 59 9.52 4.83 9.15
CA LEU A 59 9.44 3.41 8.81
C LEU A 59 9.61 2.50 10.01
N LEU A 60 10.29 2.96 11.05
CA LEU A 60 10.64 2.12 12.19
C LEU A 60 10.45 2.91 13.48
N SER A 61 9.79 2.26 14.46
CA SER A 61 9.65 2.73 15.84
C SER A 61 9.86 1.59 16.84
N GLY A 62 10.23 1.91 18.07
CA GLY A 62 10.63 0.94 19.09
C GLY A 62 12.13 0.62 19.07
N THR A 63 12.53 -0.20 20.05
CA THR A 63 13.93 -0.58 20.25
C THR A 63 14.34 -1.71 19.31
N ILE A 64 15.53 -1.59 18.73
CA ILE A 64 16.17 -2.64 17.92
C ILE A 64 17.55 -3.01 18.46
N LYS A 65 17.97 -4.24 18.20
CA LYS A 65 19.36 -4.69 18.43
C LYS A 65 20.04 -4.81 17.08
N VAL A 66 21.17 -4.14 16.92
CA VAL A 66 21.94 -4.12 15.67
C VAL A 66 23.29 -4.76 15.90
N ALA A 67 23.69 -5.69 15.05
CA ALA A 67 25.04 -6.21 14.99
C ALA A 67 25.72 -5.74 13.69
N ILE A 68 26.96 -5.26 13.83
CA ILE A 68 27.80 -4.82 12.72
C ILE A 68 29.06 -5.65 12.74
N ASP A 69 29.37 -6.32 11.64
CA ASP A 69 30.61 -7.06 11.44
C ASP A 69 31.43 -6.39 10.33
N LYS A 70 32.59 -5.84 10.72
CA LYS A 70 33.62 -5.37 9.80
C LYS A 70 34.88 -6.20 10.01
N SER A 71 34.82 -7.46 9.59
CA SER A 71 35.98 -8.35 9.55
C SER A 71 36.60 -8.39 8.15
N GLY A 72 37.93 -8.22 8.07
CA GLY A 72 38.67 -8.16 6.81
C GLY A 72 38.64 -6.79 6.11
N THR A 73 38.82 -6.80 4.79
CA THR A 73 38.93 -5.60 3.92
C THR A 73 37.64 -5.28 3.14
N GLY A 74 36.58 -6.06 3.34
CA GLY A 74 35.33 -5.96 2.58
C GLY A 74 34.27 -5.02 3.16
N ASN A 75 33.06 -5.13 2.62
CA ASN A 75 31.87 -4.42 3.09
C ASN A 75 31.54 -4.75 4.55
N GLN A 76 30.84 -3.84 5.22
CA GLN A 76 30.36 -4.06 6.59
C GLN A 76 29.04 -4.84 6.53
N THR A 77 28.99 -6.03 7.11
CA THR A 77 27.71 -6.75 7.24
C THR A 77 26.94 -6.17 8.41
N VAL A 78 25.69 -5.82 8.20
CA VAL A 78 24.79 -5.31 9.23
C VAL A 78 23.61 -6.28 9.36
N SER A 79 23.26 -6.62 10.59
CA SER A 79 22.02 -7.32 10.91
C SER A 79 21.28 -6.62 12.03
N ALA A 80 19.96 -6.67 12.03
CA ALA A 80 19.16 -6.15 13.12
C ALA A 80 17.96 -7.05 13.45
N ASP A 81 17.74 -7.27 14.73
CA ASP A 81 16.52 -7.88 15.27
C ASP A 81 15.44 -6.80 15.40
N LEU A 82 14.36 -6.98 14.65
CA LEU A 82 13.21 -6.07 14.55
C LEU A 82 11.99 -6.59 15.33
N THR A 83 12.14 -7.67 16.11
CA THR A 83 11.03 -8.33 16.81
C THR A 83 10.30 -7.36 17.74
N SER A 84 11.04 -6.56 18.51
CA SER A 84 10.47 -5.59 19.46
C SER A 84 10.03 -4.26 18.81
N ALA A 85 10.38 -4.05 17.54
CA ALA A 85 10.07 -2.83 16.82
C ALA A 85 8.77 -2.94 16.03
N ARG A 86 8.15 -1.80 15.77
CA ARG A 86 7.10 -1.64 14.77
C ARG A 86 7.75 -1.19 13.46
N LEU A 87 7.43 -1.87 12.37
CA LEU A 87 7.82 -1.48 11.02
C LEU A 87 6.58 -0.96 10.29
N ASP A 88 6.68 0.19 9.64
CA ASP A 88 5.61 0.83 8.89
C ASP A 88 6.08 1.08 7.46
N ILE A 89 5.21 0.83 6.49
CA ILE A 89 5.38 1.24 5.10
C ILE A 89 4.14 2.08 4.77
N PRO A 90 4.14 3.37 5.14
CA PRO A 90 2.93 4.20 5.12
C PRO A 90 2.30 4.31 3.73
N TRP A 91 3.11 4.37 2.68
CA TRP A 91 2.64 4.44 1.29
C TRP A 91 2.04 3.13 0.76
N ALA A 92 2.25 2.01 1.47
CA ALA A 92 1.63 0.71 1.15
C ALA A 92 0.46 0.37 2.08
N GLY A 93 0.14 1.23 3.06
CA GLY A 93 -0.86 0.96 4.08
C GLY A 93 -0.52 -0.28 4.91
N TRP A 94 0.76 -0.61 5.04
CA TRP A 94 1.22 -1.85 5.66
C TRP A 94 2.03 -1.56 6.93
N SER A 95 1.90 -2.44 7.92
CA SER A 95 2.73 -2.41 9.11
C SER A 95 2.93 -3.80 9.72
N LYS A 96 4.08 -3.98 10.37
CA LYS A 96 4.38 -5.07 11.30
C LYS A 96 4.31 -4.51 12.72
N GLY A 97 3.49 -5.12 13.57
CA GLY A 97 3.45 -4.78 15.00
C GLY A 97 4.69 -5.26 15.78
N PRO A 98 4.93 -4.70 16.98
CA PRO A 98 5.92 -5.23 17.92
C PRO A 98 5.51 -6.64 18.40
N GLY A 99 6.51 -7.47 18.73
CA GLY A 99 6.33 -8.87 19.12
C GLY A 99 6.26 -9.87 17.96
N ILE A 100 6.13 -9.39 16.72
CA ILE A 100 6.20 -10.24 15.51
C ILE A 100 7.68 -10.40 15.13
N PRO A 101 8.24 -11.63 15.13
CA PRO A 101 9.62 -11.88 14.79
C PRO A 101 9.95 -11.42 13.37
N ALA A 102 11.04 -10.67 13.24
CA ALA A 102 11.58 -10.23 11.97
C ALA A 102 13.03 -9.81 12.12
N ASN A 103 13.82 -10.02 11.08
CA ASN A 103 15.21 -9.58 11.03
C ASN A 103 15.46 -8.86 9.71
N VAL A 104 16.46 -7.99 9.71
CA VAL A 104 16.99 -7.42 8.47
C VAL A 104 18.49 -7.68 8.40
N THR A 105 19.00 -8.01 7.22
CA THR A 105 20.43 -8.13 6.94
C THR A 105 20.78 -7.41 5.64
N PHE A 106 22.00 -6.86 5.57
CA PHE A 106 22.55 -6.28 4.34
C PHE A 106 24.07 -6.10 4.46
N ALA A 107 24.75 -6.06 3.32
CA ALA A 107 26.13 -5.59 3.24
C ALA A 107 26.15 -4.09 2.92
N MET A 108 26.87 -3.32 3.73
CA MET A 108 26.97 -1.87 3.63
C MET A 108 28.36 -1.45 3.14
N ALA A 109 28.37 -0.67 2.06
CA ALA A 109 29.55 0.00 1.54
C ALA A 109 29.33 1.51 1.57
N LYS A 110 30.37 2.27 1.95
CA LYS A 110 30.35 3.74 1.90
C LYS A 110 31.50 4.24 1.04
N SER A 111 31.19 5.08 0.06
CA SER A 111 32.15 5.80 -0.78
C SER A 111 31.69 7.25 -0.88
N ASP A 112 32.52 8.16 -0.37
CA ASP A 112 32.17 9.59 -0.25
C ASP A 112 30.81 9.76 0.46
N ASP A 113 29.88 10.46 -0.19
CA ASP A 113 28.51 10.70 0.27
C ASP A 113 27.53 9.58 -0.08
N THR A 114 27.99 8.54 -0.78
CA THR A 114 27.16 7.41 -1.22
C THR A 114 27.26 6.27 -0.23
N THR A 115 26.10 5.76 0.19
CA THR A 115 25.98 4.53 0.98
C THR A 115 25.16 3.52 0.19
N THR A 116 25.75 2.36 -0.08
CA THR A 116 25.11 1.26 -0.78
C THR A 116 24.83 0.13 0.20
N LEU A 117 23.57 -0.30 0.25
CA LEU A 117 23.12 -1.49 0.97
C LEU A 117 22.84 -2.57 -0.08
N SER A 118 23.77 -3.51 -0.25
CA SER A 118 23.59 -4.69 -1.10
C SER A 118 23.07 -5.86 -0.30
N ASP A 119 22.51 -6.86 -0.98
CA ASP A 119 22.00 -8.09 -0.36
C ASP A 119 21.03 -7.77 0.78
N PHE A 120 20.20 -6.75 0.58
CA PHE A 120 19.19 -6.35 1.53
C PHE A 120 18.13 -7.42 1.61
N ASP A 121 17.98 -7.99 2.80
CA ASP A 121 17.03 -9.04 3.13
C ASP A 121 16.30 -8.63 4.40
N LEU A 122 15.03 -8.27 4.26
CA LEU A 122 14.09 -8.17 5.37
C LEU A 122 13.28 -9.47 5.40
N ASP A 123 13.41 -10.24 6.47
CA ASP A 123 12.72 -11.51 6.63
C ASP A 123 11.76 -11.48 7.82
N GLY A 124 10.57 -12.01 7.59
CA GLY A 124 9.55 -12.27 8.59
C GLY A 124 8.66 -13.43 8.16
N LYS A 125 7.88 -13.98 9.10
CA LYS A 125 7.08 -15.20 8.83
C LYS A 125 6.11 -15.08 7.65
N THR A 126 5.60 -13.89 7.37
CA THR A 126 4.56 -13.66 6.35
C THR A 126 4.88 -12.55 5.38
N PHE A 127 6.08 -11.98 5.46
CA PHE A 127 6.52 -10.88 4.61
C PHE A 127 8.03 -10.99 4.40
N SER A 128 8.51 -10.59 3.24
CA SER A 128 9.93 -10.49 2.95
C SER A 128 10.22 -9.40 1.92
N ILE A 129 11.41 -8.81 1.96
CA ILE A 129 11.89 -7.88 0.93
C ILE A 129 13.34 -8.21 0.62
N ASP A 130 13.60 -8.53 -0.64
CA ASP A 130 14.93 -8.87 -1.17
C ASP A 130 15.38 -7.79 -2.16
N GLY A 131 16.60 -7.25 -2.03
CA GLY A 131 17.13 -6.31 -3.01
C GLY A 131 18.34 -5.49 -2.58
N GLY A 132 18.31 -4.20 -2.90
CA GLY A 132 19.35 -3.25 -2.54
C GLY A 132 18.88 -1.80 -2.55
N VAL A 133 19.61 -0.97 -1.81
CA VAL A 133 19.29 0.45 -1.60
C VAL A 133 20.55 1.29 -1.78
N VAL A 134 20.42 2.43 -2.44
CA VAL A 134 21.48 3.43 -2.56
C VAL A 134 21.00 4.75 -1.97
N LEU A 135 21.77 5.25 -1.03
CA LEU A 135 21.59 6.55 -0.39
C LEU A 135 22.68 7.50 -0.86
N VAL A 136 22.34 8.76 -1.11
CA VAL A 136 23.29 9.85 -1.39
C VAL A 136 23.01 10.96 -0.39
N ASN A 137 24.02 11.38 0.37
CA ASN A 137 23.87 12.33 1.48
C ASN A 137 22.79 11.89 2.49
N GLY A 138 22.67 10.58 2.71
CA GLY A 138 21.65 9.99 3.60
C GLY A 138 20.22 9.99 3.06
N ALA A 139 19.96 10.58 1.88
CA ALA A 139 18.65 10.55 1.24
C ALA A 139 18.55 9.39 0.24
N LEU A 140 17.34 8.84 0.06
CA LEU A 140 17.09 7.78 -0.92
C LEU A 140 17.38 8.27 -2.34
N SER A 141 18.36 7.64 -2.99
CA SER A 141 18.68 7.86 -4.41
C SER A 141 18.00 6.81 -5.27
N SER A 142 18.13 5.53 -4.89
CA SER A 142 17.42 4.42 -5.52
C SER A 142 17.21 3.26 -4.58
N ALA A 143 16.19 2.45 -4.87
CA ALA A 143 16.02 1.12 -4.30
C ALA A 143 15.57 0.17 -5.40
N ARG A 144 16.04 -1.07 -5.37
CA ARG A 144 15.61 -2.11 -6.30
C ARG A 144 15.40 -3.39 -5.53
N PHE A 145 14.13 -3.78 -5.42
CA PHE A 145 13.68 -4.98 -4.75
C PHE A 145 13.24 -5.98 -5.80
N SER A 146 13.95 -7.11 -5.89
CA SER A 146 13.62 -8.19 -6.84
C SER A 146 12.39 -8.96 -6.41
N LYS A 147 12.11 -8.97 -5.10
CA LYS A 147 10.94 -9.60 -4.51
C LYS A 147 10.47 -8.80 -3.30
N VAL A 148 9.18 -8.48 -3.31
CA VAL A 148 8.46 -7.84 -2.21
C VAL A 148 7.24 -8.69 -1.92
N THR A 149 7.20 -9.22 -0.71
CA THR A 149 6.05 -9.93 -0.15
C THR A 149 5.63 -9.17 1.10
N LEU A 150 4.54 -8.41 1.08
CA LEU A 150 4.02 -7.71 2.27
C LEU A 150 2.87 -8.49 2.91
N ASN A 151 2.08 -9.16 2.09
CA ASN A 151 1.04 -10.10 2.47
C ASN A 151 1.39 -11.50 1.95
N ARG A 152 0.80 -12.53 2.58
CA ARG A 152 0.96 -13.90 2.10
C ARG A 152 0.47 -14.02 0.66
N GLY A 153 1.37 -14.40 -0.25
CA GLY A 153 1.08 -14.57 -1.67
C GLY A 153 1.49 -13.40 -2.55
N ASP A 154 1.93 -12.27 -1.98
CA ASP A 154 2.50 -11.18 -2.76
C ASP A 154 3.81 -11.62 -3.44
N ASN A 155 3.95 -11.30 -4.72
CA ASN A 155 5.11 -11.59 -5.54
C ASN A 155 5.27 -10.51 -6.60
N VAL A 156 5.88 -9.40 -6.20
CA VAL A 156 6.20 -8.26 -7.07
C VAL A 156 7.65 -7.81 -6.88
N ALA A 157 8.25 -7.29 -7.94
CA ALA A 157 9.46 -6.49 -7.91
C ALA A 157 9.08 -5.01 -7.82
N VAL A 158 9.90 -4.22 -7.12
CA VAL A 158 9.70 -2.78 -6.96
C VAL A 158 11.01 -2.05 -7.22
N SER A 159 10.99 -1.04 -8.08
CA SER A 159 12.11 -0.15 -8.33
C SER A 159 11.71 1.28 -7.95
N VAL A 160 12.54 1.96 -7.16
CA VAL A 160 12.38 3.36 -6.78
C VAL A 160 13.61 4.12 -7.23
N LYS A 161 13.42 5.27 -7.86
CA LYS A 161 14.50 6.13 -8.33
C LYS A 161 14.15 7.59 -8.05
N ARG A 162 15.13 8.36 -7.58
CA ARG A 162 15.01 9.82 -7.51
C ARG A 162 14.82 10.38 -8.92
N SER A 163 13.81 11.21 -9.10
CA SER A 163 13.46 11.86 -10.36
C SER A 163 13.11 13.33 -10.10
N GLY A 164 14.03 14.24 -10.43
CA GLY A 164 13.90 15.66 -10.09
C GLY A 164 13.74 15.87 -8.58
N LYS A 165 12.65 16.53 -8.17
CA LYS A 165 12.27 16.77 -6.75
C LYS A 165 11.39 15.66 -6.17
N GLY A 166 11.42 14.47 -6.76
CA GLY A 166 10.47 13.41 -6.46
C GLY A 166 11.01 12.02 -6.70
N TYR A 167 10.10 11.06 -6.82
CA TYR A 167 10.41 9.65 -7.04
C TYR A 167 9.60 9.06 -8.19
N ALA A 168 10.26 8.26 -9.02
CA ALA A 168 9.63 7.34 -9.93
C ALA A 168 9.65 5.94 -9.31
N VAL A 169 8.48 5.29 -9.29
CA VAL A 169 8.25 3.96 -8.73
C VAL A 169 7.72 3.06 -9.84
N ASP A 170 8.39 1.94 -10.08
CA ASP A 170 7.96 0.90 -11.00
C ASP A 170 7.68 -0.38 -10.22
N ILE A 171 6.50 -0.97 -10.43
CA ILE A 171 6.06 -2.20 -9.78
C ILE A 171 5.73 -3.22 -10.86
N SER A 172 6.27 -4.42 -10.79
CA SER A 172 5.89 -5.49 -11.72
C SER A 172 5.87 -6.85 -11.06
N GLY A 173 4.95 -7.74 -11.46
CA GLY A 173 4.97 -9.09 -10.91
C GLY A 173 3.71 -9.90 -11.13
N ASN A 174 3.61 -10.99 -10.37
CA ASN A 174 2.58 -12.00 -10.56
C ASN A 174 1.33 -11.71 -9.75
N THR A 175 1.50 -11.39 -8.47
CA THR A 175 0.40 -11.33 -7.50
C THR A 175 0.61 -10.20 -6.51
N LEU A 176 -0.43 -9.40 -6.28
CA LEU A 176 -0.44 -8.34 -5.28
C LEU A 176 -1.79 -8.25 -4.55
N ASP A 177 -1.76 -8.24 -3.23
CA ASP A 177 -2.91 -7.91 -2.41
C ASP A 177 -3.09 -6.39 -2.32
N ALA A 178 -4.14 -5.87 -2.96
CA ALA A 178 -4.43 -4.44 -2.99
C ALA A 178 -5.29 -3.96 -1.83
N ARG A 179 -5.73 -4.82 -0.91
CA ARG A 179 -6.72 -4.44 0.11
C ARG A 179 -6.27 -3.29 1.00
N SER A 180 -5.00 -3.27 1.40
CA SER A 180 -4.42 -2.19 2.21
C SER A 180 -4.39 -0.87 1.43
N LEU A 181 -3.98 -0.91 0.17
CA LEU A 181 -3.97 0.25 -0.72
C LEU A 181 -5.39 0.77 -0.97
N ILE A 182 -6.33 -0.12 -1.28
CA ILE A 182 -7.75 0.22 -1.47
C ILE A 182 -8.29 0.93 -0.23
N LYS A 183 -8.08 0.37 0.97
CA LYS A 183 -8.48 1.02 2.23
C LYS A 183 -7.87 2.41 2.36
N GLN A 184 -6.57 2.55 2.12
CA GLN A 184 -5.87 3.83 2.22
C GLN A 184 -6.49 4.88 1.28
N PHE A 185 -6.80 4.52 0.04
CA PHE A 185 -7.37 5.46 -0.94
C PHE A 185 -8.89 5.69 -0.78
N THR A 186 -9.65 4.76 -0.19
CA THR A 186 -11.12 4.89 -0.02
C THR A 186 -11.54 5.51 1.30
N SER A 187 -10.77 5.32 2.39
CA SER A 187 -11.16 5.80 3.73
C SER A 187 -10.73 7.24 4.01
N ASP A 188 -9.55 7.66 3.54
CA ASP A 188 -9.05 9.02 3.72
C ASP A 188 -7.95 9.36 2.69
N VAL A 189 -8.37 9.99 1.59
CA VAL A 189 -7.45 10.44 0.52
C VAL A 189 -6.43 11.47 1.03
N ASP A 190 -6.76 12.26 2.05
CA ASP A 190 -5.84 13.23 2.64
C ASP A 190 -4.75 12.52 3.45
N THR A 191 -5.08 11.43 4.14
CA THR A 191 -4.08 10.57 4.80
C THR A 191 -3.22 9.82 3.77
N ALA A 192 -3.81 9.34 2.67
CA ALA A 192 -3.08 8.68 1.58
C ALA A 192 -2.01 9.58 0.94
N THR A 193 -2.30 10.89 0.80
CA THR A 193 -1.41 11.86 0.13
C THR A 193 -0.49 12.63 1.09
N LYS A 194 -0.79 12.68 2.39
CA LYS A 194 0.14 13.23 3.41
C LYS A 194 1.33 12.32 3.68
N ALA A 195 1.15 11.00 3.55
CA ALA A 195 2.20 10.00 3.82
C ALA A 195 3.43 10.13 2.89
N THR A 196 3.27 10.77 1.73
CA THR A 196 4.33 10.92 0.71
C THR A 196 5.12 12.23 0.82
N GLY A 197 4.77 13.10 1.77
CA GLY A 197 5.39 14.43 1.88
C GLY A 197 5.02 15.36 0.72
N SER A 198 5.81 16.42 0.52
CA SER A 198 5.62 17.40 -0.56
C SER A 198 6.18 16.97 -1.92
N ASP A 199 6.86 15.82 -1.96
CA ASP A 199 7.61 15.39 -3.14
C ASP A 199 6.66 14.92 -4.26
N ALA A 200 7.11 15.07 -5.50
CA ALA A 200 6.40 14.53 -6.65
C ALA A 200 6.59 13.01 -6.70
N ILE A 201 5.55 12.26 -7.06
CA ILE A 201 5.60 10.82 -7.21
C ILE A 201 4.95 10.43 -8.53
N SER A 202 5.62 9.56 -9.27
CA SER A 202 5.02 8.82 -10.40
C SER A 202 5.13 7.33 -10.13
N VAL A 203 4.03 6.60 -10.27
CA VAL A 203 3.96 5.14 -10.11
C VAL A 203 3.51 4.52 -11.43
N SER A 204 4.26 3.53 -11.90
CA SER A 204 3.85 2.61 -12.96
C SER A 204 3.73 1.21 -12.35
N ALA A 205 2.64 0.49 -12.65
CA ALA A 205 2.47 -0.88 -12.21
C ALA A 205 1.95 -1.80 -13.33
N ASP A 206 2.58 -2.96 -13.48
CA ASP A 206 2.15 -4.05 -14.37
C ASP A 206 2.10 -5.38 -13.57
N VAL A 207 0.90 -5.80 -13.17
CA VAL A 207 0.71 -6.93 -12.25
C VAL A 207 -0.31 -7.91 -12.81
N ASN A 208 0.06 -9.19 -12.88
CA ASN A 208 -0.77 -10.22 -13.51
C ASN A 208 -2.08 -10.48 -12.75
N SER A 209 -2.06 -10.45 -11.42
CA SER A 209 -3.26 -10.68 -10.60
C SER A 209 -3.27 -9.80 -9.33
N LEU A 210 -4.41 -9.19 -9.05
CA LEU A 210 -4.67 -8.48 -7.81
C LEU A 210 -5.79 -9.13 -7.02
N THR A 211 -5.58 -9.21 -5.72
CA THR A 211 -6.63 -9.58 -4.76
C THR A 211 -7.21 -8.33 -4.12
N GLY A 212 -8.53 -8.20 -4.18
CA GLY A 212 -9.28 -7.14 -3.50
C GLY A 212 -10.14 -7.70 -2.38
N PHE A 213 -11.21 -6.99 -2.05
CA PHE A 213 -12.19 -7.42 -1.05
C PHE A 213 -13.17 -8.45 -1.62
N HIS A 214 -13.91 -9.11 -0.72
CA HIS A 214 -14.94 -10.10 -1.06
C HIS A 214 -14.45 -11.23 -2.00
N ASN A 215 -13.17 -11.63 -1.88
CA ASN A 215 -12.51 -12.64 -2.73
C ASN A 215 -12.45 -12.28 -4.22
N GLU A 216 -12.67 -11.01 -4.57
CA GLU A 216 -12.54 -10.55 -5.94
C GLU A 216 -11.07 -10.55 -6.38
N ARG A 217 -10.87 -11.04 -7.60
CA ARG A 217 -9.59 -10.94 -8.28
C ARG A 217 -9.74 -10.22 -9.60
N LEU A 218 -8.82 -9.30 -9.84
CA LEU A 218 -8.59 -8.67 -11.13
C LEU A 218 -7.31 -9.24 -11.74
N SER A 219 -7.26 -9.35 -13.06
CA SER A 219 -6.07 -9.75 -13.80
C SER A 219 -5.59 -8.65 -14.74
N ASN A 220 -4.34 -8.76 -15.18
CA ASN A 220 -3.72 -7.88 -16.18
C ASN A 220 -3.80 -6.39 -15.81
N LEU A 221 -3.44 -6.04 -14.57
CA LEU A 221 -3.41 -4.64 -14.17
C LEU A 221 -2.32 -3.91 -14.92
N LYS A 222 -2.71 -2.77 -15.49
CA LYS A 222 -1.80 -1.68 -15.82
C LYS A 222 -2.26 -0.43 -15.12
N LEU A 223 -1.34 0.24 -14.44
CA LEU A 223 -1.60 1.47 -13.71
C LEU A 223 -0.51 2.49 -13.97
N ASP A 224 -0.91 3.72 -14.29
CA ASP A 224 -0.07 4.90 -14.28
C ASP A 224 -0.69 5.91 -13.32
N TYR A 225 0.08 6.37 -12.35
CA TYR A 225 -0.35 7.37 -11.37
C TYR A 225 0.71 8.44 -11.21
N SER A 226 0.29 9.70 -11.05
CA SER A 226 1.21 10.76 -10.64
C SER A 226 0.55 11.77 -9.73
N ALA A 227 1.31 12.25 -8.76
CA ALA A 227 0.90 13.28 -7.81
C ALA A 227 2.08 14.17 -7.40
N ALA A 228 1.75 15.35 -6.88
CA ALA A 228 2.70 16.24 -6.22
C ALA A 228 2.04 16.81 -4.95
N GLY A 229 2.55 16.42 -3.78
CA GLY A 229 1.87 16.66 -2.50
C GLY A 229 0.45 16.06 -2.50
N SER A 230 -0.55 16.85 -2.11
CA SER A 230 -1.96 16.45 -2.11
C SER A 230 -2.65 16.47 -3.48
N ARG A 231 -1.99 16.99 -4.52
CA ARG A 231 -2.57 17.13 -5.85
C ARG A 231 -2.28 15.89 -6.70
N VAL A 232 -3.33 15.16 -7.06
CA VAL A 232 -3.28 14.12 -8.09
C VAL A 232 -3.18 14.80 -9.46
N ASN A 233 -2.14 14.48 -10.23
CA ASN A 233 -1.94 15.00 -11.58
C ASN A 233 -2.59 14.09 -12.63
N GLY A 234 -2.56 12.78 -12.41
CA GLY A 234 -3.25 11.83 -13.28
C GLY A 234 -3.32 10.43 -12.69
N LEU A 235 -4.33 9.68 -13.14
CA LEU A 235 -4.48 8.25 -12.90
C LEU A 235 -4.97 7.61 -14.19
N LYS A 236 -4.41 6.48 -14.57
CA LYS A 236 -4.93 5.59 -15.60
C LYS A 236 -4.82 4.16 -15.09
N VAL A 237 -5.91 3.42 -15.14
CA VAL A 237 -5.95 2.01 -14.72
C VAL A 237 -6.68 1.22 -15.79
N SER A 238 -6.14 0.06 -16.15
CA SER A 238 -6.86 -0.98 -16.86
C SER A 238 -6.65 -2.33 -16.18
N ALA A 239 -7.70 -3.13 -16.09
CA ALA A 239 -7.64 -4.50 -15.56
C ALA A 239 -8.81 -5.33 -16.14
N THR A 240 -8.81 -6.63 -15.85
CA THR A 240 -9.86 -7.56 -16.26
C THR A 240 -10.47 -8.22 -15.03
N ALA A 241 -11.80 -8.20 -14.90
CA ALA A 241 -12.50 -8.94 -13.87
C ALA A 241 -12.44 -10.45 -14.13
N SER A 242 -12.72 -11.27 -13.11
CA SER A 242 -12.73 -12.73 -13.27
C SER A 242 -13.79 -13.23 -14.26
N SER A 243 -14.82 -12.42 -14.56
CA SER A 243 -15.80 -12.65 -15.63
C SER A 243 -15.26 -12.41 -17.05
N GLY A 244 -14.05 -11.88 -17.19
CA GLY A 244 -13.47 -11.42 -18.47
C GLY A 244 -13.82 -9.97 -18.84
N ALA A 245 -14.65 -9.30 -18.03
CA ALA A 245 -15.02 -7.91 -18.27
C ALA A 245 -13.83 -6.95 -18.09
N ALA A 246 -13.66 -6.02 -19.04
CA ALA A 246 -12.66 -4.97 -18.93
C ALA A 246 -13.09 -3.91 -17.90
N ILE A 247 -12.12 -3.41 -17.15
CA ILE A 247 -12.22 -2.30 -16.21
C ILE A 247 -11.28 -1.20 -16.68
N SER A 248 -11.77 0.04 -16.70
CA SER A 248 -10.97 1.23 -16.99
C SER A 248 -11.29 2.34 -16.00
N ILE A 249 -10.25 2.97 -15.46
CA ILE A 249 -10.35 4.17 -14.62
C ILE A 249 -9.40 5.21 -15.18
N SER A 250 -9.87 6.45 -15.31
CA SER A 250 -9.02 7.57 -15.69
C SER A 250 -9.34 8.79 -14.83
N ASN A 251 -8.30 9.44 -14.31
CA ASN A 251 -8.37 10.75 -13.70
C ASN A 251 -7.44 11.67 -14.48
N THR A 252 -7.99 12.67 -15.15
CA THR A 252 -7.21 13.62 -15.94
C THR A 252 -7.32 15.01 -15.35
N THR A 253 -6.21 15.74 -15.39
CA THR A 253 -6.12 17.12 -14.89
C THR A 253 -5.53 17.99 -15.98
N GLY A 254 -6.19 19.08 -16.33
CA GLY A 254 -5.75 19.97 -17.41
C GLY A 254 -6.62 21.22 -17.53
N ALA A 255 -6.02 22.35 -17.93
CA ALA A 255 -6.72 23.63 -18.11
C ALA A 255 -7.58 24.06 -16.91
N GLY A 256 -7.09 23.84 -15.67
CA GLY A 256 -7.81 24.17 -14.44
C GLY A 256 -8.97 23.21 -14.11
N ARG A 257 -9.18 22.16 -14.90
CA ARG A 257 -10.25 21.16 -14.73
C ARG A 257 -9.70 19.79 -14.36
N ARG A 258 -10.57 18.99 -13.76
CA ARG A 258 -10.35 17.59 -13.44
C ARG A 258 -11.54 16.76 -13.93
N ALA A 259 -11.26 15.58 -14.46
CA ALA A 259 -12.28 14.61 -14.86
C ALA A 259 -11.92 13.21 -14.34
N LEU A 260 -12.90 12.50 -13.78
CA LEU A 260 -12.78 11.12 -13.32
C LEU A 260 -13.80 10.29 -14.08
N ASN A 261 -13.32 9.28 -14.81
CA ASN A 261 -14.17 8.33 -15.51
C ASN A 261 -13.87 6.92 -15.02
N VAL A 262 -14.91 6.12 -14.80
CA VAL A 262 -14.82 4.68 -14.51
C VAL A 262 -15.77 3.97 -15.45
N THR A 263 -15.33 2.88 -16.06
CA THR A 263 -16.18 2.00 -16.87
C THR A 263 -15.85 0.55 -16.56
N SER A 264 -16.88 -0.28 -16.36
CA SER A 264 -16.73 -1.74 -16.25
C SER A 264 -17.95 -2.43 -16.86
N ALA A 265 -17.72 -3.57 -17.51
CA ALA A 265 -18.79 -4.49 -17.95
C ALA A 265 -19.14 -5.54 -16.88
N ASP A 266 -18.57 -5.42 -15.67
CA ASP A 266 -18.97 -6.15 -14.46
C ASP A 266 -18.94 -5.18 -13.27
N ALA A 267 -20.09 -4.55 -13.00
CA ALA A 267 -20.27 -3.59 -11.92
C ALA A 267 -20.12 -4.26 -10.55
N GLY A 268 -20.71 -5.44 -10.39
CA GLY A 268 -20.62 -6.22 -9.17
C GLY A 268 -19.18 -6.52 -8.78
N ALA A 269 -18.37 -7.02 -9.73
CA ALA A 269 -16.97 -7.34 -9.46
C ALA A 269 -16.16 -6.12 -8.98
N ILE A 270 -16.27 -4.97 -9.65
CA ILE A 270 -15.48 -3.78 -9.24
C ILE A 270 -15.96 -3.19 -7.92
N LEU A 271 -17.27 -3.16 -7.65
CA LEU A 271 -17.82 -2.64 -6.39
C LEU A 271 -17.46 -3.53 -5.20
N ARG A 272 -17.51 -4.86 -5.38
CA ARG A 272 -17.01 -5.84 -4.41
C ARG A 272 -15.51 -5.69 -4.22
N PHE A 273 -14.73 -5.67 -5.30
CA PHE A 273 -13.27 -5.55 -5.23
C PHE A 273 -12.82 -4.33 -4.40
N LEU A 274 -13.48 -3.18 -4.59
CA LEU A 274 -13.19 -1.93 -3.89
C LEU A 274 -13.83 -1.80 -2.51
N ASN A 275 -14.59 -2.81 -2.04
CA ASN A 275 -15.35 -2.77 -0.79
C ASN A 275 -16.36 -1.62 -0.71
N ILE A 276 -17.01 -1.30 -1.84
CA ILE A 276 -18.00 -0.22 -1.93
C ILE A 276 -19.41 -0.79 -1.71
N TYR A 277 -19.74 -1.89 -2.37
CA TYR A 277 -21.05 -2.53 -2.25
C TYR A 277 -20.97 -4.01 -2.57
N GLU A 278 -21.34 -4.86 -1.61
CA GLU A 278 -21.10 -6.30 -1.71
C GLU A 278 -22.22 -7.10 -2.39
N HIS A 279 -23.44 -6.55 -2.39
CA HIS A 279 -24.65 -7.26 -2.79
C HIS A 279 -24.98 -7.13 -4.28
N MET A 280 -24.12 -6.52 -5.11
CA MET A 280 -24.36 -6.40 -6.55
C MET A 280 -23.63 -7.51 -7.31
N GLU A 281 -24.29 -8.18 -8.25
CA GLU A 281 -23.72 -9.17 -9.18
C GLU A 281 -23.89 -8.75 -10.64
N GLY A 282 -22.80 -8.86 -11.41
CA GLY A 282 -22.79 -8.58 -12.86
C GLY A 282 -23.12 -7.13 -13.21
N GLY A 283 -23.70 -6.95 -14.39
CA GLY A 283 -24.09 -5.65 -14.95
C GLY A 283 -22.92 -4.78 -15.40
N SER A 284 -23.21 -3.65 -16.02
CA SER A 284 -22.20 -2.63 -16.36
C SER A 284 -22.31 -1.43 -15.43
N ILE A 285 -21.22 -0.66 -15.30
CA ILE A 285 -21.18 0.60 -14.56
C ILE A 285 -20.37 1.64 -15.34
N THR A 286 -20.87 2.86 -15.38
CA THR A 286 -20.17 4.05 -15.86
C THR A 286 -20.27 5.14 -14.80
N LEU A 287 -19.14 5.73 -14.45
CA LEU A 287 -19.04 6.94 -13.64
C LEU A 287 -18.36 8.01 -14.47
N ALA A 288 -18.92 9.21 -14.50
CA ALA A 288 -18.29 10.38 -15.10
C ALA A 288 -18.47 11.58 -14.19
N LEU A 289 -17.38 12.06 -13.60
CA LEU A 289 -17.36 13.24 -12.74
C LEU A 289 -16.41 14.29 -13.33
N THR A 290 -16.77 15.56 -13.23
CA THR A 290 -15.88 16.69 -13.59
C THR A 290 -15.94 17.80 -12.55
N GLY A 291 -14.87 18.57 -12.42
CA GLY A 291 -14.79 19.70 -11.51
C GLY A 291 -13.61 20.61 -11.79
N ALA A 292 -13.43 21.63 -10.95
CA ALA A 292 -12.17 22.37 -10.87
C ALA A 292 -11.05 21.45 -10.36
N SER A 293 -9.79 21.82 -10.59
CA SER A 293 -8.62 21.00 -10.18
C SER A 293 -8.57 20.69 -8.68
N ASP A 294 -9.02 21.62 -7.85
CA ASP A 294 -9.02 21.61 -6.38
C ASP A 294 -10.43 21.66 -5.78
N GLY A 295 -11.47 21.60 -6.62
CA GLY A 295 -12.87 21.68 -6.22
C GLY A 295 -13.57 20.32 -6.19
N PRO A 296 -14.83 20.29 -5.69
CA PRO A 296 -15.65 19.10 -5.75
C PRO A 296 -15.91 18.70 -7.21
N MET A 297 -15.98 17.39 -7.45
CA MET A 297 -16.32 16.83 -8.74
C MET A 297 -17.81 16.45 -8.76
N ARG A 298 -18.50 16.81 -9.83
CA ARG A 298 -19.93 16.55 -10.04
C ARG A 298 -20.16 15.74 -11.30
N GLY A 299 -21.19 14.91 -11.29
CA GLY A 299 -21.62 14.15 -12.45
C GLY A 299 -22.57 13.05 -12.05
N GLN A 300 -22.40 11.87 -12.64
CA GLN A 300 -23.36 10.78 -12.47
C GLN A 300 -22.68 9.41 -12.47
N VAL A 301 -23.32 8.47 -11.79
CA VAL A 301 -23.09 7.03 -11.94
C VAL A 301 -24.32 6.42 -12.58
N ASP A 302 -24.08 5.50 -13.51
CA ASP A 302 -25.12 4.72 -14.16
C ASP A 302 -24.68 3.26 -14.28
N SER A 303 -25.52 2.34 -13.79
CA SER A 303 -25.31 0.90 -13.85
C SER A 303 -26.48 0.23 -14.57
N HIS A 304 -26.21 -0.75 -15.41
CA HIS A 304 -27.25 -1.46 -16.17
C HIS A 304 -27.19 -2.97 -15.97
N ASN A 305 -28.36 -3.61 -16.03
CA ASN A 305 -28.51 -5.08 -16.12
C ASN A 305 -27.75 -5.86 -15.04
N PHE A 306 -27.92 -5.48 -13.77
CA PHE A 306 -27.29 -6.14 -12.63
C PHE A 306 -28.33 -6.89 -11.78
N PHE A 307 -27.83 -7.76 -10.92
CA PHE A 307 -28.62 -8.35 -9.85
C PHE A 307 -28.20 -7.75 -8.51
N VAL A 308 -29.17 -7.57 -7.63
CA VAL A 308 -28.93 -7.36 -6.19
C VAL A 308 -29.26 -8.67 -5.49
N VAL A 309 -28.31 -9.18 -4.71
CA VAL A 309 -28.34 -10.52 -4.13
C VAL A 309 -28.18 -10.45 -2.62
N ASN A 310 -29.11 -11.08 -1.91
CA ASN A 310 -29.14 -11.16 -0.44
C ASN A 310 -29.00 -9.80 0.25
N GLU A 311 -29.59 -8.74 -0.31
CA GLU A 311 -29.53 -7.39 0.26
C GLU A 311 -30.55 -7.25 1.42
N PRO A 312 -30.10 -7.07 2.67
CA PRO A 312 -30.99 -7.00 3.82
C PRO A 312 -32.01 -5.86 3.73
N LYS A 313 -31.63 -4.71 3.15
CA LYS A 313 -32.55 -3.58 2.98
C LYS A 313 -33.69 -3.92 2.03
N LEU A 314 -33.41 -4.69 0.98
CA LEU A 314 -34.43 -5.10 0.02
C LEU A 314 -35.40 -6.11 0.65
N ALA A 315 -34.89 -7.05 1.44
CA ALA A 315 -35.72 -7.96 2.22
C ALA A 315 -36.62 -7.21 3.21
N SER A 316 -36.09 -6.15 3.84
CA SER A 316 -36.88 -5.32 4.76
C SER A 316 -38.00 -4.54 4.06
N LEU A 317 -37.79 -4.08 2.82
CA LEU A 317 -38.81 -3.31 2.08
C LEU A 317 -40.07 -4.11 1.77
N VAL A 318 -39.95 -5.41 1.52
CA VAL A 318 -41.10 -6.26 1.18
C VAL A 318 -41.83 -6.83 2.39
N SER A 319 -41.15 -6.87 3.55
CA SER A 319 -41.63 -7.48 4.79
C SER A 319 -42.06 -6.48 5.86
N THR A 320 -41.60 -5.23 5.79
CA THR A 320 -41.96 -4.19 6.76
C THR A 320 -43.27 -3.52 6.35
N THR A 321 -44.21 -3.44 7.29
CA THR A 321 -45.43 -2.62 7.14
C THR A 321 -45.05 -1.14 7.24
N PRO A 322 -45.25 -0.33 6.18
CA PRO A 322 -44.97 1.10 6.24
C PRO A 322 -45.81 1.81 7.30
N ALA A 323 -45.31 2.91 7.85
CA ALA A 323 -46.05 3.71 8.82
C ALA A 323 -47.37 4.23 8.21
N GLY A 324 -48.50 3.92 8.86
CA GLY A 324 -49.83 4.27 8.38
C GLY A 324 -50.49 3.22 7.48
N ASP A 325 -49.81 2.11 7.18
CA ASP A 325 -50.39 0.95 6.52
C ASP A 325 -50.71 -0.17 7.53
N SER A 326 -51.58 -1.10 7.13
CA SER A 326 -51.96 -2.29 7.90
C SER A 326 -51.27 -3.56 7.41
N ARG A 327 -50.61 -3.50 6.26
CA ARG A 327 -49.98 -4.66 5.59
C ARG A 327 -48.63 -4.30 4.98
N SER A 328 -47.68 -5.23 5.08
CA SER A 328 -46.45 -5.24 4.29
C SER A 328 -46.74 -5.49 2.80
N LEU A 329 -45.77 -5.23 1.91
CA LEU A 329 -45.95 -5.46 0.49
C LEU A 329 -46.28 -6.94 0.20
N ASN A 330 -45.60 -7.89 0.85
CA ASN A 330 -45.89 -9.33 0.73
C ASN A 330 -47.36 -9.66 1.07
N GLU A 331 -47.91 -9.05 2.12
CA GLU A 331 -49.30 -9.24 2.53
C GLU A 331 -50.28 -8.55 1.57
N ALA A 332 -49.90 -7.39 1.02
CA ALA A 332 -50.71 -6.67 0.04
C ALA A 332 -50.84 -7.43 -1.28
N VAL A 333 -49.74 -8.01 -1.79
CA VAL A 333 -49.74 -8.80 -3.03
C VAL A 333 -50.06 -10.28 -2.83
N LYS A 334 -50.27 -10.72 -1.57
CA LYS A 334 -50.54 -12.12 -1.20
C LYS A 334 -49.53 -13.12 -1.77
N ALA A 335 -48.27 -12.69 -1.86
CA ALA A 335 -47.18 -13.49 -2.42
C ALA A 335 -45.90 -13.22 -1.64
N ASN A 336 -45.06 -14.26 -1.47
CA ASN A 336 -43.72 -14.07 -0.93
C ASN A 336 -42.81 -13.55 -2.04
N ILE A 337 -42.50 -12.25 -2.03
CA ILE A 337 -41.58 -11.65 -2.99
C ILE A 337 -40.18 -12.15 -2.66
N ASP A 338 -39.63 -12.98 -3.54
CA ASP A 338 -38.25 -13.46 -3.41
C ASP A 338 -37.27 -12.31 -3.67
N THR A 339 -36.66 -11.82 -2.59
CA THR A 339 -35.62 -10.79 -2.60
C THR A 339 -34.21 -11.37 -2.50
N SER A 340 -34.04 -12.69 -2.53
CA SER A 340 -32.71 -13.32 -2.50
C SER A 340 -31.88 -12.94 -3.72
N ARG A 341 -32.53 -12.74 -4.88
CA ARG A 341 -31.89 -12.31 -6.12
C ARG A 341 -32.86 -11.51 -7.00
N VAL A 342 -32.65 -10.20 -7.09
CA VAL A 342 -33.52 -9.28 -7.82
C VAL A 342 -32.78 -8.64 -8.97
N LYS A 343 -33.36 -8.72 -10.17
CA LYS A 343 -32.82 -8.07 -11.38
C LYS A 343 -33.22 -6.60 -11.41
N PHE A 344 -32.25 -5.74 -11.69
CA PHE A 344 -32.46 -4.34 -12.04
C PHE A 344 -31.93 -4.06 -13.44
N GLU A 345 -32.70 -3.29 -14.20
CA GLU A 345 -32.32 -2.85 -15.54
C GLU A 345 -31.43 -1.62 -15.49
N ARG A 346 -31.66 -0.73 -14.52
CA ARG A 346 -30.92 0.51 -14.36
C ARG A 346 -30.80 0.92 -12.90
N GLY A 347 -29.62 1.39 -12.52
CA GLY A 347 -29.33 2.09 -11.27
C GLY A 347 -28.62 3.40 -11.63
N PHE A 348 -29.13 4.52 -11.17
CA PHE A 348 -28.62 5.85 -11.52
C PHE A 348 -28.54 6.72 -10.28
N SER A 349 -27.56 7.61 -10.21
CA SER A 349 -27.55 8.71 -9.26
C SER A 349 -26.67 9.84 -9.78
N GLU A 350 -27.09 11.08 -9.52
CA GLU A 350 -26.18 12.21 -9.54
C GLU A 350 -25.25 12.12 -8.33
N ILE A 351 -23.98 12.48 -8.55
CA ILE A 351 -22.92 12.43 -7.56
C ILE A 351 -22.25 13.79 -7.46
N GLU A 352 -22.03 14.24 -6.23
CA GLU A 352 -21.02 15.23 -5.89
C GLU A 352 -20.00 14.63 -4.92
N LYS A 353 -18.72 14.62 -5.30
CA LYS A 353 -17.60 14.19 -4.46
C LYS A 353 -16.74 15.40 -4.11
N GLY A 354 -16.63 15.72 -2.83
CA GLY A 354 -15.68 16.69 -2.30
C GLY A 354 -14.75 16.09 -1.24
N ALA A 355 -13.97 16.95 -0.58
CA ALA A 355 -13.12 16.55 0.54
C ALA A 355 -14.00 16.08 1.72
N GLY A 356 -13.81 14.85 2.18
CA GLY A 356 -14.54 14.29 3.32
C GLY A 356 -16.03 13.96 3.11
N TYR A 357 -16.61 14.20 1.92
CA TYR A 357 -18.03 13.88 1.68
C TYR A 357 -18.29 13.28 0.29
N LEU A 358 -19.45 12.61 0.18
CA LEU A 358 -20.07 12.14 -1.05
C LEU A 358 -21.57 12.43 -0.93
N LYS A 359 -22.14 13.18 -1.87
CA LYS A 359 -23.58 13.43 -1.95
C LYS A 359 -24.15 12.68 -3.13
N LEU A 360 -25.25 11.97 -2.89
CA LEU A 360 -26.07 11.33 -3.91
C LEU A 360 -27.38 12.12 -4.04
N ALA A 361 -27.86 12.30 -5.27
CA ALA A 361 -29.12 12.96 -5.57
C ALA A 361 -29.81 12.30 -6.77
N ASN A 362 -31.13 12.46 -6.87
CA ASN A 362 -31.94 11.98 -8.00
C ASN A 362 -31.69 10.50 -8.32
N GLY A 363 -31.61 9.67 -7.26
CA GLY A 363 -31.29 8.26 -7.39
C GLY A 363 -32.44 7.50 -8.02
N VAL A 364 -32.20 6.70 -9.06
CA VAL A 364 -33.23 5.88 -9.71
C VAL A 364 -32.79 4.44 -9.71
N LEU A 365 -33.68 3.54 -9.28
CA LEU A 365 -33.51 2.11 -9.41
C LEU A 365 -34.71 1.56 -10.17
N ARG A 366 -34.49 0.97 -11.34
CA ARG A 366 -35.55 0.43 -12.20
C ARG A 366 -35.33 -1.06 -12.43
N GLY A 367 -36.35 -1.85 -12.16
CA GLY A 367 -36.40 -3.27 -12.48
C GLY A 367 -37.82 -3.71 -12.83
N PRO A 368 -37.99 -4.90 -13.42
CA PRO A 368 -39.29 -5.40 -13.86
C PRO A 368 -40.26 -5.68 -12.72
N ARG A 369 -39.74 -5.95 -11.51
CA ARG A 369 -40.53 -6.29 -10.31
C ARG A 369 -40.51 -5.20 -9.25
N ILE A 370 -39.44 -4.40 -9.20
CA ILE A 370 -39.20 -3.39 -8.16
C ILE A 370 -38.59 -2.16 -8.83
N GLY A 371 -39.11 -0.98 -8.51
CA GLY A 371 -38.54 0.29 -8.93
C GLY A 371 -38.72 1.36 -7.84
N THR A 372 -37.80 2.31 -7.77
CA THR A 372 -37.83 3.45 -6.84
C THR A 372 -37.07 4.65 -7.41
N THR A 373 -37.42 5.84 -6.94
CA THR A 373 -36.78 7.13 -7.25
C THR A 373 -36.36 7.87 -5.98
#